data_AF-A0A0C2BAW5-F1
#
_entry.id   AF-A0A0C2BAW5-F1
#
_cell.length_a   1.000
_cell.length_b   1.000
_cell.length_c   1.000
_cell.angle_alpha   90.00
_cell.angle_beta   90.00
_cell.angle_gamma   90.00
#
_symmetry.space_group_name_H-M   'P 1'
#
loop_
_entity.id
_entity.type
_entity.pdbx_description
1 polymer ?
#
loop_
_entity_poly.entity_id
_entity_poly.type
_entity_poly.pdbx_seq_one_letter_code
_entity_poly.pdbx_strand_id
1 'polypeptide(L)'
;PAPPPLRGVVALAPIADLASADELGVCGGAVRQLLGDTVEFKQRMASADPAALLPTGIATALVQGRTDLTVPVAVSEAFVDAAAKAGETVGWTLLEDVGHFPLIDPSADACAVVAEEIAQLAW
;
A
#
# COMPACT_ATOMS: atom_id res chain seq x y z
N PRO A 1 0.33 -24.95 3.38
CA PRO A 1 -0.03 -23.95 4.42
C PRO A 1 -1.25 -23.14 3.95
N ALA A 2 -2.32 -23.09 4.74
CA ALA A 2 -3.42 -22.15 4.48
C ALA A 2 -3.03 -20.80 5.10
N PRO A 3 -3.32 -19.66 4.45
CA PRO A 3 -3.09 -18.35 5.05
C PRO A 3 -3.88 -18.25 6.37
N PRO A 4 -3.33 -17.58 7.40
CA PRO A 4 -4.05 -17.37 8.64
C PRO A 4 -5.32 -16.55 8.37
N PRO A 5 -6.42 -16.75 9.13
CA PRO A 5 -7.59 -15.91 9.01
C PRO A 5 -7.22 -14.48 9.44
N LEU A 6 -7.20 -13.55 8.49
CA LEU A 6 -7.00 -12.13 8.74
C LEU A 6 -8.35 -11.44 8.85
N ARG A 7 -8.53 -10.61 9.89
CA ARG A 7 -9.74 -9.79 10.04
C ARG A 7 -9.72 -8.56 9.12
N GLY A 8 -8.53 -8.03 8.89
CA GLY A 8 -8.28 -6.92 7.99
C GLY A 8 -6.79 -6.55 7.93
N VAL A 9 -6.45 -5.57 7.11
CA VAL A 9 -5.10 -5.04 6.91
C VAL A 9 -5.14 -3.51 7.02
N VAL A 10 -4.23 -2.93 7.81
CA VAL A 10 -3.93 -1.50 7.77
C VAL A 10 -2.54 -1.34 7.15
N ALA A 11 -2.49 -0.77 5.95
CA ALA A 11 -1.28 -0.56 5.19
C ALA A 11 -0.83 0.91 5.30
N LEU A 12 0.36 1.13 5.83
CA LEU A 12 0.93 2.46 6.07
C LEU A 12 1.84 2.81 4.89
N ALA A 13 1.49 3.86 4.14
CA ALA A 13 2.24 4.32 2.98
C ALA A 13 2.77 3.20 2.04
N PRO A 14 1.90 2.28 1.59
CA PRO A 14 2.39 1.07 0.96
C PRO A 14 2.82 1.32 -0.49
N ILE A 15 3.81 0.52 -0.92
CA ILE A 15 4.11 0.31 -2.33
C ILE A 15 3.22 -0.86 -2.82
N ALA A 16 1.92 -0.59 -2.98
CA ALA A 16 0.92 -1.61 -3.30
C ALA A 16 0.57 -1.73 -4.80
N ASP A 17 1.03 -0.77 -5.62
CA ASP A 17 1.00 -0.86 -7.07
C ASP A 17 2.47 -0.78 -7.57
N LEU A 18 3.04 -1.95 -7.88
CA LEU A 18 4.46 -2.05 -8.22
C LEU A 18 4.76 -1.44 -9.61
N ALA A 19 3.77 -1.41 -10.51
CA ALA A 19 3.92 -0.78 -11.81
C ALA A 19 4.11 0.74 -11.67
N SER A 20 3.24 1.40 -10.92
CA SER A 20 3.32 2.84 -10.63
C SER A 20 4.59 3.17 -9.85
N ALA A 21 4.97 2.31 -8.90
CA ALA A 21 6.20 2.49 -8.14
C ALA A 21 7.47 2.37 -9.00
N ASP A 22 7.49 1.44 -9.97
CA ASP A 22 8.57 1.30 -10.95
C ASP A 22 8.66 2.55 -11.85
N GLU A 23 7.53 3.01 -12.38
CA GLU A 23 7.47 4.20 -13.24
C GLU A 23 7.95 5.47 -12.53
N LEU A 24 7.61 5.61 -11.24
CA LEU A 24 8.03 6.75 -10.41
C LEU A 24 9.44 6.59 -9.81
N GLY A 25 10.10 5.45 -10.03
CA GLY A 25 11.45 5.18 -9.51
C GLY A 25 11.52 5.13 -7.98
N VAL A 26 10.43 4.71 -7.32
CA VAL A 26 10.30 4.69 -5.86
C VAL A 26 11.45 3.92 -5.22
N CYS A 27 11.98 4.47 -4.12
CA CYS A 27 13.11 3.92 -3.38
C CYS A 27 14.34 3.61 -4.25
N GLY A 28 14.59 4.39 -5.30
CA GLY A 28 15.73 4.19 -6.20
C GLY A 28 15.58 2.97 -7.12
N GLY A 29 14.36 2.69 -7.57
CA GLY A 29 14.07 1.56 -8.46
C GLY A 29 14.07 0.21 -7.75
N ALA A 30 13.66 0.18 -6.47
CA ALA A 30 13.66 -1.03 -5.65
C ALA A 30 12.85 -2.18 -6.28
N VAL A 31 11.77 -1.85 -7.00
CA VAL A 31 10.94 -2.84 -7.71
C VAL A 31 11.77 -3.63 -8.73
N ARG A 32 12.61 -2.96 -9.53
CA ARG A 32 13.50 -3.64 -10.51
C ARG A 32 14.60 -4.43 -9.83
N GLN A 33 15.13 -3.92 -8.73
CA GLN A 33 16.14 -4.65 -7.96
C GLN A 33 15.57 -5.95 -7.36
N LEU A 34 14.29 -5.95 -6.99
CA LEU A 34 13.58 -7.12 -6.46
C LEU A 34 13.14 -8.09 -7.57
N LEU A 35 12.48 -7.58 -8.62
CA LEU A 35 11.81 -8.39 -9.63
C LEU A 35 12.70 -8.71 -10.84
N GLY A 36 13.85 -8.06 -10.97
CA GLY A 36 14.84 -8.32 -12.00
C GLY A 36 14.66 -7.46 -13.25
N ASP A 37 15.30 -7.91 -14.33
CA ASP A 37 15.31 -7.21 -15.61
C ASP A 37 13.96 -7.28 -16.34
N THR A 38 13.88 -6.75 -17.57
CA THR A 38 12.63 -6.68 -18.34
C THR A 38 11.89 -8.02 -18.47
N VAL A 39 12.60 -9.15 -18.60
CA VAL A 39 11.96 -10.46 -18.78
C VAL A 39 11.48 -10.98 -17.44
N GLU A 40 12.34 -10.97 -16.42
CA GLU A 40 11.99 -11.44 -15.08
C GLU A 40 10.89 -10.57 -14.45
N PHE A 41 10.98 -9.25 -14.61
CA PHE A 41 9.99 -8.29 -14.15
C PHE A 41 8.60 -8.64 -14.69
N LYS A 42 8.46 -8.80 -16.01
CA LYS A 42 7.17 -9.15 -16.62
C LYS A 42 6.61 -10.46 -16.09
N GLN A 43 7.47 -11.46 -15.88
CA GLN A 43 7.07 -12.77 -15.37
C GLN A 43 6.64 -12.72 -13.90
N ARG A 44 7.36 -11.95 -13.07
CA ARG A 44 7.14 -11.91 -11.61
C ARG A 44 6.06 -10.92 -11.20
N MET A 45 5.81 -9.86 -11.97
CA MET A 45 4.78 -8.85 -11.66
C MET A 45 3.41 -9.48 -11.39
N ALA A 46 3.00 -10.48 -12.18
CA ALA A 46 1.70 -11.13 -12.05
C ALA A 46 1.47 -11.84 -10.70
N SER A 47 2.54 -12.20 -9.98
CA SER A 47 2.45 -12.87 -8.67
C SER A 47 3.05 -12.06 -7.52
N ALA A 48 3.67 -10.92 -7.80
CA ALA A 48 4.34 -10.08 -6.82
C ALA A 48 3.64 -8.73 -6.58
N ASP A 49 2.95 -8.19 -7.59
CA ASP A 49 2.29 -6.90 -7.49
C ASP A 49 0.95 -7.03 -6.75
N PRO A 50 0.77 -6.41 -5.57
CA PRO A 50 -0.49 -6.48 -4.85
C PRO A 50 -1.68 -5.99 -5.69
N ALA A 51 -1.49 -4.99 -6.55
CA ALA A 51 -2.52 -4.49 -7.45
C ALA A 51 -2.98 -5.56 -8.47
N ALA A 52 -2.08 -6.45 -8.90
CA ALA A 52 -2.38 -7.55 -9.81
C ALA A 52 -3.03 -8.75 -9.13
N LEU A 53 -3.00 -8.81 -7.79
CA LEU A 53 -3.56 -9.90 -6.99
C LEU A 53 -4.96 -9.59 -6.44
N LEU A 54 -5.51 -8.40 -6.75
CA LEU A 54 -6.87 -8.01 -6.40
C LEU A 54 -7.93 -8.80 -7.20
N PRO A 55 -9.12 -9.02 -6.62
CA PRO A 55 -9.51 -8.69 -5.24
C PRO A 55 -8.94 -9.71 -4.24
N THR A 56 -8.60 -9.24 -3.03
CA THR A 56 -8.10 -10.07 -1.93
C THR A 56 -9.23 -10.66 -1.08
N GLY A 57 -10.38 -9.99 -1.04
CA GLY A 57 -11.49 -10.32 -0.15
C GLY A 57 -11.22 -10.00 1.34
N ILE A 58 -10.13 -9.28 1.63
CA ILE A 58 -9.73 -8.87 2.99
C ILE A 58 -10.03 -7.38 3.14
N ALA A 59 -10.69 -7.01 4.24
CA ALA A 59 -10.94 -5.60 4.55
C ALA A 59 -9.60 -4.87 4.69
N THR A 60 -9.36 -3.89 3.82
CA THR A 60 -8.07 -3.20 3.72
C THR A 60 -8.27 -1.69 3.87
N ALA A 61 -7.46 -1.08 4.73
CA ALA A 61 -7.36 0.37 4.91
C ALA A 61 -5.93 0.82 4.64
N LEU A 62 -5.78 1.96 3.96
CA LEU A 62 -4.52 2.62 3.68
C LEU A 62 -4.47 3.93 4.46
N VAL A 63 -3.35 4.17 5.14
CA VAL A 63 -3.04 5.47 5.76
C VAL A 63 -1.81 6.03 5.05
N GLN A 64 -1.92 7.25 4.52
CA GLN A 64 -0.88 7.86 3.71
C GLN A 64 -0.69 9.33 4.08
N GLY A 65 0.57 9.74 4.19
CA GLY A 65 0.93 11.15 4.36
C GLY A 65 0.91 11.90 3.02
N ARG A 66 0.30 13.09 2.96
CA ARG A 66 0.27 13.89 1.71
C ARG A 66 1.62 14.48 1.32
N THR A 67 2.51 14.70 2.28
CA THR A 67 3.86 15.23 2.04
C THR A 67 4.91 14.13 2.01
N ASP A 68 4.49 12.87 1.85
CA ASP A 68 5.39 11.73 1.67
C ASP A 68 6.15 11.82 0.33
N LEU A 69 7.47 12.01 0.44
CA LEU A 69 8.40 12.04 -0.68
C LEU A 69 9.11 10.70 -0.91
N THR A 70 8.93 9.73 0.00
CA THR A 70 9.54 8.40 -0.06
C THR A 70 8.68 7.48 -0.91
N VAL A 71 7.38 7.41 -0.59
CA VAL A 71 6.36 6.72 -1.38
C VAL A 71 5.32 7.76 -1.78
N PRO A 72 5.36 8.27 -3.02
CA PRO A 72 4.40 9.28 -3.46
C PRO A 72 2.96 8.78 -3.35
N VAL A 73 2.05 9.69 -2.98
CA VAL A 73 0.59 9.43 -2.85
C VAL A 73 0.01 8.71 -4.06
N ALA A 74 0.50 9.02 -5.27
CA ALA A 74 0.06 8.41 -6.52
C ALA A 74 0.16 6.87 -6.53
N VAL A 75 1.10 6.27 -5.79
CA VAL A 75 1.23 4.80 -5.70
C VAL A 75 0.06 4.20 -4.90
N SER A 76 -0.32 4.85 -3.80
CA SER A 76 -1.49 4.44 -3.01
C SER A 76 -2.79 4.69 -3.79
N GLU A 77 -2.89 5.81 -4.49
CA GLU A 77 -4.03 6.14 -5.34
C GLU A 77 -4.23 5.10 -6.45
N ALA A 78 -3.16 4.69 -7.13
CA ALA A 78 -3.20 3.65 -8.17
C ALA A 78 -3.74 2.32 -7.62
N PHE A 79 -3.31 1.92 -6.43
CA PHE A 79 -3.81 0.70 -5.78
C PHE A 79 -5.30 0.81 -5.41
N VAL A 80 -5.74 1.94 -4.85
CA VAL A 80 -7.15 2.19 -4.51
C VAL A 80 -8.02 2.14 -5.77
N ASP A 81 -7.56 2.73 -6.87
CA ASP A 81 -8.23 2.68 -8.17
C ASP A 81 -8.30 1.26 -8.74
N ALA A 82 -7.21 0.49 -8.63
CA ALA A 82 -7.17 -0.91 -9.05
C ALA A 82 -8.16 -1.76 -8.24
N ALA A 83 -8.22 -1.56 -6.92
CA ALA A 83 -9.16 -2.25 -6.04
C ALA A 83 -10.61 -1.92 -6.40
N ALA A 84 -10.92 -0.63 -6.61
CA ALA A 84 -12.25 -0.20 -7.01
C ALA A 84 -12.69 -0.86 -8.34
N LYS A 85 -11.79 -0.93 -9.33
CA LYS A 85 -12.03 -1.61 -10.61
C LYS A 85 -12.23 -3.12 -10.46
N ALA A 86 -11.56 -3.73 -9.49
CA ALA A 86 -11.70 -5.15 -9.14
C ALA A 86 -12.95 -5.44 -8.28
N GLY A 87 -13.70 -4.41 -7.86
CA GLY A 87 -14.88 -4.54 -7.01
C GLY A 87 -14.57 -4.65 -5.51
N GLU A 88 -13.35 -4.31 -5.10
CA GLU A 88 -12.91 -4.26 -3.70
C GLU A 88 -12.88 -2.80 -3.22
N THR A 89 -13.50 -2.53 -2.08
CA THR A 89 -13.44 -1.19 -1.46
C THR A 89 -12.30 -1.15 -0.46
N VAL A 90 -11.39 -0.20 -0.67
CA VAL A 90 -10.24 0.06 0.21
C VAL A 90 -10.48 1.39 0.91
N GLY A 91 -10.40 1.41 2.23
CA GLY A 91 -10.40 2.67 2.99
C GLY A 91 -9.11 3.43 2.70
N TRP A 92 -9.17 4.73 2.45
CA TRP A 92 -7.98 5.53 2.19
C TRP A 92 -8.00 6.85 2.96
N THR A 93 -7.12 6.93 3.95
CA THR A 93 -6.99 8.08 4.86
C THR A 93 -5.73 8.85 4.49
N LEU A 94 -5.92 10.08 4.02
CA LEU A 94 -4.84 11.01 3.67
C LEU A 94 -4.63 12.04 4.78
N LEU A 95 -3.41 12.09 5.30
CA LEU A 95 -3.03 13.02 6.36
C LEU A 95 -2.30 14.23 5.79
N GLU A 96 -2.85 15.42 6.05
CA GLU A 96 -2.24 16.71 5.70
C GLU A 96 -0.92 16.92 6.47
N ASP A 97 0.07 17.54 5.84
CA ASP A 97 1.38 17.88 6.43
C ASP A 97 2.18 16.70 7.05
N VAL A 98 1.81 15.45 6.73
CA VAL A 98 2.48 14.23 7.20
C VAL A 98 3.33 13.60 6.10
N GLY A 99 4.59 13.30 6.43
CA GLY A 99 5.52 12.55 5.58
C GLY A 99 5.45 11.04 5.80
N HIS A 100 6.48 10.30 5.38
CA HIS A 100 6.48 8.82 5.39
C HIS A 100 6.46 8.18 6.79
N PHE A 101 7.36 8.63 7.67
CA PHE A 101 7.66 7.94 8.93
C PHE A 101 6.73 8.24 10.12
N PRO A 102 6.05 9.40 10.24
CA PRO A 102 5.17 9.65 11.39
C PRO A 102 4.06 8.60 11.59
N LEU A 103 3.68 7.86 10.54
CA LEU A 103 2.68 6.78 10.64
C LEU A 103 3.08 5.64 11.59
N ILE A 104 4.39 5.43 11.81
CA ILE A 104 4.93 4.37 12.67
C ILE A 104 5.49 4.89 13.99
N ASP A 105 5.58 6.21 14.16
CA ASP A 105 6.13 6.83 15.37
C ASP A 105 5.03 6.95 16.43
N PRO A 106 5.08 6.18 17.55
CA PRO A 106 4.03 6.21 18.56
C PRO A 106 3.87 7.58 19.26
N SER A 107 4.83 8.49 19.10
CA SER A 107 4.76 9.84 19.64
C SER A 107 4.07 10.85 18.70
N ALA A 108 3.81 10.47 17.45
CA ALA A 108 3.16 11.32 16.46
C ALA A 108 1.65 11.10 16.40
N ASP A 109 0.90 12.18 16.21
CA ASP A 109 -0.57 12.13 16.05
C ASP A 109 -0.99 11.22 14.89
N ALA A 110 -0.19 11.16 13.83
CA ALA A 110 -0.43 10.30 12.67
C ALA A 110 -0.47 8.80 13.01
N CYS A 111 0.30 8.36 14.01
CA CYS A 111 0.27 6.98 14.49
C CYS A 111 -1.03 6.65 15.23
N ALA A 112 -1.68 7.64 15.86
CA ALA A 112 -2.98 7.44 16.50
C ALA A 112 -4.06 7.07 15.46
N VAL A 113 -4.04 7.71 14.30
CA VAL A 113 -4.95 7.38 13.18
C VAL A 113 -4.76 5.93 12.72
N VAL A 114 -3.52 5.47 12.63
CA VAL A 114 -3.24 4.05 12.31
C VAL A 114 -3.84 3.12 13.36
N ALA A 115 -3.68 3.43 14.65
CA ALA A 115 -4.25 2.64 15.73
C ALA A 115 -5.80 2.63 15.70
N GLU A 116 -6.42 3.74 15.32
CA GLU A 116 -7.87 3.83 15.10
C GLU A 116 -8.31 2.91 13.96
N GLU A 117 -7.64 2.94 12.80
CA GLU A 117 -7.96 2.03 11.68
C GLU A 117 -7.82 0.55 12.08
N ILE A 118 -6.80 0.21 12.87
CA ILE A 118 -6.64 -1.15 13.40
C ILE A 118 -7.82 -1.51 14.30
N ALA A 119 -8.23 -0.60 15.19
CA ALA A 119 -9.37 -0.82 16.08
C ALA A 119 -10.69 -0.98 15.30
N GLN A 120 -10.91 -0.22 14.23
CA GLN A 120 -12.09 -0.34 13.37
C GLN A 120 -12.18 -1.71 12.70
N LEU A 121 -11.05 -2.26 12.25
CA LEU A 121 -11.02 -3.60 11.64
C LEU A 121 -11.11 -4.73 12.66
N ALA A 122 -10.85 -4.49 13.94
CA ALA A 122 -10.89 -5.51 14.99
C ALA A 122 -12.31 -5.96 15.37
N TRP A 123 -13.33 -5.13 15.08
CA TRP A 123 -14.75 -5.39 15.41
C TRP A 123 -15.55 -5.77 14.17
#